data_AF-A0A9J6FUA6-F1
#
_entry.id   AF-A0A9J6FUA6-F1
#
_cell.length_a   1.000
_cell.length_b   1.000
_cell.length_c   1.000
_cell.angle_alpha   90.00
_cell.angle_beta   90.00
_cell.angle_gamma   90.00
#
_symmetry.space_group_name_H-M   'P 1'
#
loop_
_entity.id
_entity.type
_entity.pdbx_description
1 polymer ?
#
loop_
_entity_poly.entity_id
_entity_poly.type
_entity_poly.pdbx_seq_one_letter_code
_entity_poly.pdbx_strand_id
1 'polypeptide(L)'
;MYAKHLIQSKKMTEEEASEVLINMPLHLREPTEILFDEFYRLCEISYVKDTPSLRGACLKALSSLVYETCIVNYHNTWNDAREDVVCTPDVATKYFNYLVPAYDRDTNMMDKITNIKVAGNFAVKETLPYLAQFARDKVNKYPAYLRMVREILLPIYRNWTETHEIRLAAFSVVMRTNPGLYLLKSIAADIVNNEPNTQVITFVYTMFQSFAKSEYPCHFELSQHLRYVIPIIEESDKVKDINEWTYSRILLDSGYEPEYDYGGFTVLSYIMANDSYLPRTLMLKMNDYKNNFNYDTFSLTFDSWGLDHVLDKVYGPHVTGDVSPDTSLWNFFGRKRAIRDISVNKEVKEIDQNLHIVTRDYEEAYVSVRATMFNNEISSFTLNHSMLAPLFNEGGDPFSMIQNFAGEVKDLKVRTYMMGEDMSMFLPTELGLPFYLEQKQPIFAHFKNKELKFDVKVAADGKYIEEVGAKFLGHLLYDAHMIETASILLPFEKVSVGVGYDSRSALSVPFNFEAGLSFVDRKFELSSRPQTPHEVFHYEFKPFSFVESFENALPVVHEETRVDVFRPEDLHKVGAYIIYTEHRSTDFPLTSIR
;
A
#
# COMPACT_ATOMS: atom_id res chain seq x y z
N MET A 1 1.22 -7.99 28.51
CA MET A 1 0.79 -7.32 29.77
C MET A 1 1.53 -6.01 30.10
N TYR A 2 2.84 -5.87 29.83
CA TYR A 2 3.55 -4.61 30.12
C TYR A 2 3.13 -3.42 29.23
N ALA A 3 2.98 -3.62 27.92
CA ALA A 3 2.49 -2.58 27.00
C ALA A 3 1.10 -2.04 27.42
N LYS A 4 0.18 -2.93 27.79
CA LYS A 4 -1.12 -2.59 28.37
C LYS A 4 -0.98 -1.68 29.59
N HIS A 5 -0.07 -1.99 30.52
CA HIS A 5 0.20 -1.13 31.68
C HIS A 5 0.73 0.26 31.28
N LEU A 6 1.64 0.34 30.32
CA LEU A 6 2.20 1.62 29.85
C LEU A 6 1.12 2.53 29.22
N ILE A 7 0.26 1.95 28.37
CA ILE A 7 -0.85 2.66 27.73
C ILE A 7 -1.87 3.09 28.80
N GLN A 8 -2.27 2.19 29.70
CA GLN A 8 -3.21 2.48 30.79
C GLN A 8 -2.72 3.58 31.73
N SER A 9 -1.42 3.57 32.05
CA SER A 9 -0.81 4.55 32.93
C SER A 9 -0.40 5.84 32.22
N LYS A 10 -0.71 5.99 30.93
CA LYS A 10 -0.34 7.15 30.09
C LYS A 10 1.15 7.48 30.16
N LYS A 11 2.00 6.44 30.23
CA LYS A 11 3.46 6.56 30.22
C LYS A 11 4.03 6.66 28.80
N MET A 12 3.19 6.55 27.79
CA MET A 12 3.50 6.67 26.37
C MET A 12 2.72 7.86 25.81
N THR A 13 3.27 8.53 24.80
CA THR A 13 2.52 9.51 24.02
C THR A 13 1.42 8.80 23.21
N GLU A 14 0.46 9.56 22.69
CA GLU A 14 -0.60 9.03 21.82
C GLU A 14 -0.02 8.36 20.56
N GLU A 15 1.01 8.95 19.98
CA GLU A 15 1.70 8.43 18.79
C GLU A 15 2.43 7.12 19.12
N GLU A 16 3.21 7.09 20.19
CA GLU A 16 3.93 5.89 20.63
C GLU A 16 2.97 4.75 20.99
N ALA A 17 1.87 5.06 21.67
CA ALA A 17 0.86 4.06 22.02
C ALA A 17 0.13 3.53 20.77
N SER A 18 -0.14 4.40 19.78
CA SER A 18 -0.73 3.99 18.50
C SER A 18 0.21 3.07 17.72
N GLU A 19 1.50 3.42 17.65
CA GLU A 19 2.53 2.61 16.99
C GLU A 19 2.66 1.23 17.64
N VAL A 20 2.69 1.15 18.97
CA VAL A 20 2.73 -0.13 19.69
C VAL A 20 1.49 -0.98 19.42
N LEU A 21 0.29 -0.37 19.38
CA LEU A 21 -0.95 -1.09 19.08
C LEU A 21 -0.95 -1.65 17.66
N ILE A 22 -0.60 -0.83 16.67
CA ILE A 22 -0.60 -1.21 15.25
C ILE A 22 0.38 -2.34 14.96
N ASN A 23 1.56 -2.31 15.58
CA ASN A 23 2.60 -3.33 15.36
C ASN A 23 2.42 -4.58 16.24
N MET A 24 1.55 -4.55 17.25
CA MET A 24 1.39 -5.69 18.17
C MET A 24 1.04 -7.01 17.45
N PRO A 25 0.14 -7.05 16.45
CA PRO A 25 -0.18 -8.30 15.75
C PRO A 25 1.02 -8.93 15.04
N LEU A 26 2.02 -8.15 14.64
CA LEU A 26 3.23 -8.62 13.96
C LEU A 26 4.26 -9.26 14.92
N HIS A 27 4.05 -9.15 16.24
CA HIS A 27 5.05 -9.54 17.25
C HIS A 27 4.50 -10.53 18.29
N LEU A 28 3.33 -11.11 18.03
CA LEU A 28 2.71 -12.11 18.90
C LEU A 28 2.86 -13.50 18.29
N ARG A 29 3.74 -14.32 18.87
CA ARG A 29 4.00 -15.70 18.41
C ARG A 29 2.83 -16.66 18.65
N GLU A 30 2.24 -16.62 19.84
CA GLU A 30 1.19 -17.56 20.26
C GLU A 30 -0.07 -16.82 20.74
N PRO A 31 -0.84 -16.23 19.82
CA PRO A 31 -2.12 -15.64 20.16
C PRO A 31 -3.11 -16.68 20.69
N THR A 32 -3.80 -16.34 21.78
CA THR A 32 -4.84 -17.16 22.41
C THR A 32 -6.13 -16.36 22.55
N GLU A 33 -7.26 -17.04 22.76
CA GLU A 33 -8.53 -16.35 23.04
C GLU A 33 -8.43 -15.43 24.27
N ILE A 34 -7.67 -15.85 25.29
CA ILE A 34 -7.39 -15.02 26.48
C ILE A 34 -6.68 -13.71 26.08
N LEU A 35 -5.73 -13.79 25.15
CA LEU A 35 -5.04 -12.62 24.65
C LEU A 35 -6.00 -11.69 23.90
N PHE A 36 -6.91 -12.24 23.08
CA PHE A 36 -7.93 -11.45 22.38
C PHE A 36 -8.87 -10.74 23.36
N ASP A 37 -9.30 -11.42 24.43
CA ASP A 37 -10.11 -10.82 25.49
C ASP A 37 -9.37 -9.69 26.21
N GLU A 38 -8.09 -9.89 26.54
CA GLU A 38 -7.27 -8.87 27.20
C GLU A 38 -6.99 -7.65 26.31
N PHE A 39 -6.85 -7.88 25.00
CA PHE A 39 -6.70 -6.84 23.98
C PHE A 39 -8.01 -6.09 23.75
N TYR A 40 -9.14 -6.80 23.67
CA TYR A 40 -10.47 -6.17 23.64
C TYR A 40 -10.70 -5.27 24.86
N ARG A 41 -10.37 -5.77 26.06
CA ARG A 41 -10.43 -4.98 27.31
C ARG A 41 -9.52 -3.75 27.27
N LEU A 42 -8.39 -3.79 26.55
CA LEU A 42 -7.55 -2.62 26.33
C LEU A 42 -8.23 -1.59 25.43
N CYS A 43 -8.95 -2.02 24.39
CA CYS A 43 -9.70 -1.13 23.51
C CYS A 43 -10.90 -0.45 24.21
N GLU A 44 -11.49 -1.09 25.22
CA GLU A 44 -12.64 -0.54 25.98
C GLU A 44 -12.25 0.47 27.08
N ILE A 45 -10.96 0.66 27.35
CA ILE A 45 -10.50 1.60 28.37
C ILE A 45 -10.81 3.02 27.89
N SER A 46 -11.38 3.87 28.76
CA SER A 46 -11.76 5.25 28.41
C SER A 46 -10.67 6.01 27.67
N TYR A 47 -9.41 5.92 28.11
CA TYR A 47 -8.29 6.59 27.42
C TYR A 47 -8.10 6.11 25.96
N VAL A 48 -8.26 4.82 25.68
CA VAL A 48 -8.12 4.27 24.32
C VAL A 48 -9.39 4.50 23.51
N LYS A 49 -10.56 4.29 24.13
CA LYS A 49 -11.88 4.39 23.52
C LYS A 49 -12.26 5.82 23.12
N ASP A 50 -11.91 6.80 23.95
CA ASP A 50 -12.30 8.20 23.77
C ASP A 50 -11.32 8.96 22.87
N THR A 51 -10.13 8.41 22.63
CA THR A 51 -9.12 8.97 21.73
C THR A 51 -9.22 8.33 20.34
N PRO A 52 -9.63 9.06 19.28
CA PRO A 52 -9.93 8.47 17.97
C PRO A 52 -8.78 7.70 17.31
N SER A 53 -7.56 8.21 17.41
CA SER A 53 -6.33 7.58 16.87
C SER A 53 -6.06 6.23 17.56
N LEU A 54 -6.04 6.22 18.89
CA LEU A 54 -5.84 5.01 19.71
C LEU A 54 -6.96 4.00 19.53
N ARG A 55 -8.22 4.45 19.49
CA ARG A 55 -9.36 3.57 19.21
C ARG A 55 -9.21 2.91 17.84
N GLY A 56 -8.91 3.69 16.81
CA GLY A 56 -8.71 3.18 15.46
C GLY A 56 -7.55 2.18 15.37
N ALA A 57 -6.42 2.49 16.00
CA ALA A 57 -5.27 1.61 16.10
C ALA A 57 -5.62 0.29 16.82
N CYS A 58 -6.29 0.36 17.98
CA CYS A 58 -6.65 -0.80 18.78
C CYS A 58 -7.64 -1.73 18.06
N LEU A 59 -8.70 -1.17 17.46
CA LEU A 59 -9.71 -1.95 16.74
C LEU A 59 -9.12 -2.65 15.50
N LYS A 60 -8.29 -1.93 14.72
CA LYS A 60 -7.60 -2.52 13.56
C LYS A 60 -6.66 -3.63 13.98
N ALA A 61 -5.82 -3.39 14.98
CA ALA A 61 -4.87 -4.38 15.48
C ALA A 61 -5.58 -5.64 16.01
N LEU A 62 -6.66 -5.49 16.77
CA LEU A 62 -7.45 -6.61 17.25
C LEU A 62 -8.08 -7.41 16.09
N SER A 63 -8.65 -6.72 15.10
CA SER A 63 -9.24 -7.38 13.93
C SER A 63 -8.23 -8.15 13.10
N SER A 64 -7.02 -7.60 12.91
CA SER A 64 -5.92 -8.28 12.23
C SER A 64 -5.45 -9.50 13.01
N LEU A 65 -5.26 -9.36 14.32
CA LEU A 65 -4.80 -10.47 15.18
C LEU A 65 -5.79 -11.64 15.16
N VAL A 66 -7.10 -11.35 15.23
CA VAL A 66 -8.15 -12.36 15.13
C VAL A 66 -8.20 -12.96 13.72
N TYR A 67 -8.07 -12.17 12.67
CA TYR A 67 -8.04 -12.67 11.29
C TYR A 67 -6.88 -13.65 11.04
N GLU A 68 -5.66 -13.25 11.37
CA GLU A 68 -4.47 -14.09 11.16
C GLU A 68 -4.58 -15.42 11.95
N THR A 69 -5.04 -15.35 13.20
CA THR A 69 -5.11 -16.55 14.05
C THR A 69 -6.29 -17.46 13.71
N CYS A 70 -7.47 -16.88 13.49
CA CYS A 70 -8.73 -17.63 13.44
C CYS A 70 -9.19 -17.97 12.02
N ILE A 71 -8.65 -17.27 11.01
CA ILE A 71 -8.98 -17.46 9.59
C ILE A 71 -7.76 -18.00 8.84
N VAL A 72 -6.65 -17.26 8.81
CA VAL A 72 -5.46 -17.64 8.02
C VAL A 72 -4.86 -18.93 8.55
N ASN A 73 -4.47 -18.97 9.83
CA ASN A 73 -3.89 -20.15 10.43
C ASN A 73 -4.85 -21.34 10.43
N TYR A 74 -6.14 -21.11 10.72
CA TYR A 74 -7.16 -22.17 10.68
C TYR A 74 -7.27 -22.84 9.31
N HIS A 75 -7.30 -22.06 8.22
CA HIS A 75 -7.39 -22.60 6.88
C HIS A 75 -6.09 -23.23 6.38
N ASN A 76 -4.94 -22.74 6.85
CA ASN A 76 -3.62 -23.32 6.57
C ASN A 76 -3.30 -24.56 7.43
N THR A 77 -4.03 -24.77 8.53
CA THR A 77 -3.88 -25.97 9.35
C THR A 77 -4.42 -27.20 8.62
N TRP A 78 -3.59 -28.23 8.53
CA TRP A 78 -3.95 -29.53 7.96
C TRP A 78 -5.17 -30.11 8.66
N ASN A 79 -6.06 -30.77 7.89
CA ASN A 79 -7.39 -31.17 8.37
C ASN A 79 -7.36 -31.99 9.66
N ASP A 80 -6.38 -32.89 9.83
CA ASP A 80 -6.26 -33.77 11.00
C ASP A 80 -5.80 -33.04 12.28
N ALA A 81 -5.20 -31.85 12.15
CA ALA A 81 -4.77 -31.01 13.28
C ALA A 81 -5.80 -29.94 13.67
N ARG A 82 -6.98 -29.92 13.03
CA ARG A 82 -8.01 -28.90 13.31
C ARG A 82 -8.76 -29.08 14.62
N GLU A 83 -8.69 -30.27 15.24
CA GLU A 83 -9.36 -30.56 16.51
C GLU A 83 -8.74 -29.81 17.70
N ASP A 84 -7.45 -29.45 17.61
CA ASP A 84 -6.70 -28.77 18.68
C ASP A 84 -6.50 -27.26 18.42
N VAL A 85 -7.16 -26.69 17.41
CA VAL A 85 -6.92 -25.30 17.02
C VAL A 85 -7.58 -24.34 18.01
N VAL A 86 -6.76 -23.47 18.59
CA VAL A 86 -7.13 -22.49 19.62
C VAL A 86 -8.17 -21.48 19.12
N CYS A 87 -8.24 -21.19 17.81
CA CYS A 87 -9.19 -20.24 17.25
C CYS A 87 -9.85 -20.71 15.95
N THR A 88 -11.18 -20.61 15.89
CA THR A 88 -11.99 -20.97 14.71
C THR A 88 -12.68 -19.73 14.10
N PRO A 89 -13.23 -19.84 12.88
CA PRO A 89 -14.05 -18.77 12.30
C PRO A 89 -15.26 -18.35 13.16
N ASP A 90 -15.79 -19.25 14.00
CA ASP A 90 -16.87 -18.92 14.93
C ASP A 90 -16.38 -17.97 16.05
N VAL A 91 -15.15 -18.16 16.52
CA VAL A 91 -14.52 -17.25 17.47
C VAL A 91 -14.25 -15.88 16.83
N ALA A 92 -13.82 -15.84 15.56
CA ALA A 92 -13.71 -14.58 14.83
C ALA A 92 -15.07 -13.86 14.73
N THR A 93 -16.15 -14.61 14.48
CA THR A 93 -17.52 -14.11 14.44
C THR A 93 -17.97 -13.54 15.80
N LYS A 94 -17.61 -14.19 16.90
CA LYS A 94 -17.84 -13.67 18.27
C LYS A 94 -17.23 -12.26 18.44
N TYR A 95 -15.96 -12.06 18.08
CA TYR A 95 -15.31 -10.75 18.20
C TYR A 95 -15.86 -9.70 17.23
N PHE A 96 -16.22 -10.09 16.00
CA PHE A 96 -16.92 -9.20 15.08
C PHE A 96 -18.22 -8.66 15.70
N ASN A 97 -19.03 -9.54 16.29
CA ASN A 97 -20.31 -9.16 16.92
C ASN A 97 -20.13 -8.29 18.17
N TYR A 98 -19.00 -8.40 18.88
CA TYR A 98 -18.69 -7.55 20.03
C TYR A 98 -18.25 -6.15 19.62
N LEU A 99 -17.42 -6.04 18.58
CA LEU A 99 -16.86 -4.77 18.15
C LEU A 99 -17.85 -3.98 17.28
N VAL A 100 -18.14 -4.48 16.08
CA VAL A 100 -18.65 -3.64 15.01
C VAL A 100 -20.04 -3.05 15.32
N PRO A 101 -21.04 -3.84 15.77
CA PRO A 101 -22.36 -3.29 16.10
C PRO A 101 -22.36 -2.33 17.29
N ALA A 102 -21.43 -2.47 18.23
CA ALA A 102 -21.33 -1.63 19.42
C ALA A 102 -20.82 -0.21 19.09
N TYR A 103 -19.96 -0.10 18.07
CA TYR A 103 -19.31 1.16 17.66
C TYR A 103 -19.97 1.83 16.45
N ASP A 104 -21.06 1.27 15.90
CA ASP A 104 -21.75 1.81 14.72
C ASP A 104 -22.82 2.89 15.03
N ARG A 105 -23.08 3.17 16.32
CA ARG A 105 -24.11 4.16 16.73
C ARG A 105 -23.51 5.57 16.86
N ASP A 106 -24.08 6.54 16.12
CA ASP A 106 -23.78 7.99 16.17
C ASP A 106 -22.29 8.35 16.01
N THR A 107 -21.66 7.83 14.98
CA THR A 107 -20.24 8.07 14.70
C THR A 107 -20.00 9.01 13.52
N ASN A 108 -18.91 9.78 13.61
CA ASN A 108 -18.43 10.63 12.51
C ASN A 108 -17.98 9.77 11.30
N MET A 109 -17.77 10.39 10.14
CA MET A 109 -17.40 9.66 8.91
C MET A 109 -16.12 8.82 9.06
N MET A 110 -15.11 9.31 9.78
CA MET A 110 -13.83 8.61 9.97
C MET A 110 -13.97 7.32 10.79
N ASP A 111 -14.84 7.34 11.78
CA ASP A 111 -15.17 6.20 12.61
C ASP A 111 -15.94 5.14 11.83
N LYS A 112 -16.89 5.56 10.97
CA LYS A 112 -17.58 4.65 10.05
C LYS A 112 -16.61 3.96 9.11
N ILE A 113 -15.67 4.70 8.52
CA ILE A 113 -14.60 4.14 7.67
C ILE A 113 -13.79 3.10 8.45
N THR A 114 -13.41 3.42 9.69
CA THR A 114 -12.64 2.52 10.55
C THR A 114 -13.43 1.24 10.83
N ASN A 115 -14.72 1.34 11.16
CA ASN A 115 -15.57 0.18 11.41
C ASN A 115 -15.78 -0.69 10.17
N ILE A 116 -15.91 -0.09 8.98
CA ILE A 116 -15.96 -0.82 7.70
C ILE A 116 -14.66 -1.60 7.47
N LYS A 117 -13.50 -0.97 7.69
CA LYS A 117 -12.19 -1.63 7.58
C LYS A 117 -12.07 -2.80 8.57
N VAL A 118 -12.42 -2.57 9.82
CA VAL A 118 -12.40 -3.59 10.89
C VAL A 118 -13.31 -4.76 10.55
N ALA A 119 -14.53 -4.51 10.08
CA ALA A 119 -15.46 -5.54 9.62
C ALA A 119 -14.90 -6.33 8.42
N GLY A 120 -14.26 -5.65 7.47
CA GLY A 120 -13.58 -6.27 6.33
C GLY A 120 -12.45 -7.20 6.76
N ASN A 121 -11.66 -6.79 7.75
CA ASN A 121 -10.51 -7.55 8.25
C ASN A 121 -10.92 -8.88 8.88
N PHE A 122 -12.04 -8.97 9.61
CA PHE A 122 -12.47 -10.24 10.23
C PHE A 122 -12.70 -11.37 9.23
N ALA A 123 -12.99 -11.05 7.96
CA ALA A 123 -13.13 -12.01 6.86
C ALA A 123 -14.09 -13.20 7.10
N VAL A 124 -15.07 -13.05 7.99
CA VAL A 124 -16.14 -14.06 8.22
C VAL A 124 -17.38 -13.77 7.38
N LYS A 125 -18.19 -14.80 7.13
CA LYS A 125 -19.39 -14.70 6.29
C LYS A 125 -20.41 -13.70 6.85
N GLU A 126 -20.46 -13.59 8.16
CA GLU A 126 -21.38 -12.79 8.96
C GLU A 126 -21.13 -11.28 8.82
N THR A 127 -19.94 -10.87 8.35
CA THR A 127 -19.65 -9.44 8.09
C THR A 127 -20.32 -8.95 6.82
N LEU A 128 -20.71 -9.85 5.91
CA LEU A 128 -21.15 -9.49 4.58
C LEU A 128 -22.47 -8.70 4.54
N PRO A 129 -23.52 -9.02 5.33
CA PRO A 129 -24.70 -8.17 5.41
C PRO A 129 -24.36 -6.73 5.84
N TYR A 130 -23.44 -6.58 6.80
CA TYR A 130 -22.96 -5.29 7.27
C TYR A 130 -22.18 -4.55 6.16
N LEU A 131 -21.24 -5.20 5.48
CA LEU A 131 -20.46 -4.57 4.40
C LEU A 131 -21.32 -4.25 3.16
N ALA A 132 -22.27 -5.11 2.83
CA ALA A 132 -23.12 -4.96 1.65
C ALA A 132 -23.98 -3.70 1.68
N GLN A 133 -24.35 -3.21 2.87
CA GLN A 133 -25.12 -1.98 2.99
C GLN A 133 -24.31 -0.76 2.51
N PHE A 134 -23.01 -0.73 2.79
CA PHE A 134 -22.12 0.34 2.37
C PHE A 134 -21.71 0.22 0.90
N ALA A 135 -21.63 -1.00 0.37
CA ALA A 135 -21.38 -1.24 -1.05
C ALA A 135 -22.56 -0.84 -1.97
N ARG A 136 -23.78 -0.78 -1.43
CA ARG A 136 -25.00 -0.39 -2.17
C ARG A 136 -25.42 1.06 -1.96
N ASP A 137 -24.89 1.71 -0.92
CA ASP A 137 -25.19 3.09 -0.60
C ASP A 137 -24.38 4.03 -1.52
N LYS A 138 -25.08 4.80 -2.36
CA LYS A 138 -24.48 5.70 -3.35
C LYS A 138 -23.60 6.80 -2.74
N VAL A 139 -23.68 6.98 -1.42
CA VAL A 139 -22.96 8.01 -0.67
C VAL A 139 -21.55 7.55 -0.24
N ASN A 140 -21.25 6.26 -0.26
CA ASN A 140 -20.06 5.71 0.40
C ASN A 140 -19.09 4.98 -0.56
N LYS A 141 -17.91 5.57 -0.77
CA LYS A 141 -16.85 5.14 -1.70
C LYS A 141 -15.92 4.07 -1.08
N TYR A 142 -16.38 2.82 -0.87
CA TYR A 142 -15.53 1.79 -0.23
C TYR A 142 -15.58 0.40 -0.90
N PRO A 143 -14.43 -0.32 -1.05
CA PRO A 143 -14.38 -1.69 -1.57
C PRO A 143 -14.52 -2.79 -0.48
N ALA A 144 -15.07 -3.98 -0.82
CA ALA A 144 -15.38 -5.10 0.09
C ALA A 144 -14.88 -6.51 -0.39
N TYR A 145 -14.64 -7.45 0.54
CA TYR A 145 -14.07 -8.85 0.47
C TYR A 145 -15.14 -9.95 0.76
N LEU A 146 -15.00 -11.30 0.61
CA LEU A 146 -14.81 -12.21 -0.56
C LEU A 146 -15.86 -13.39 -0.51
N ARG A 147 -15.93 -14.21 -1.58
CA ARG A 147 -16.80 -15.38 -1.92
C ARG A 147 -18.32 -15.19 -2.09
N MET A 148 -19.05 -14.59 -1.15
CA MET A 148 -20.41 -14.04 -1.45
C MET A 148 -20.33 -12.74 -2.27
N VAL A 149 -19.10 -12.25 -2.45
CA VAL A 149 -18.71 -11.08 -3.22
C VAL A 149 -18.97 -11.17 -4.71
N ARG A 150 -18.86 -12.34 -5.37
CA ARG A 150 -19.13 -12.40 -6.82
C ARG A 150 -20.59 -12.02 -7.11
N GLU A 151 -21.52 -12.52 -6.32
CA GLU A 151 -22.96 -12.24 -6.46
C GLU A 151 -23.30 -10.78 -6.16
N ILE A 152 -22.51 -10.10 -5.32
CA ILE A 152 -22.71 -8.69 -4.97
C ILE A 152 -21.98 -7.76 -5.96
N LEU A 153 -20.75 -8.07 -6.33
CA LEU A 153 -19.85 -7.21 -7.10
C LEU A 153 -20.01 -7.35 -8.62
N LEU A 154 -20.36 -8.52 -9.15
CA LEU A 154 -20.60 -8.66 -10.60
C LEU A 154 -21.75 -7.76 -11.07
N PRO A 155 -22.89 -7.65 -10.34
CA PRO A 155 -23.92 -6.66 -10.66
C PRO A 155 -23.41 -5.22 -10.61
N ILE A 156 -22.58 -4.86 -9.62
CA ILE A 156 -22.00 -3.51 -9.51
C ILE A 156 -21.10 -3.23 -10.74
N TYR A 157 -20.21 -4.15 -11.08
CA TYR A 157 -19.33 -4.04 -12.26
C TYR A 157 -20.13 -3.89 -13.57
N ARG A 158 -21.23 -4.63 -13.72
CA ARG A 158 -22.08 -4.60 -14.93
C ARG A 158 -23.07 -3.44 -14.95
N ASN A 159 -23.25 -2.72 -13.85
CA ASN A 159 -24.20 -1.61 -13.78
C ASN A 159 -23.58 -0.33 -14.37
N TRP A 160 -24.03 0.09 -15.54
CA TRP A 160 -23.56 1.31 -16.20
C TRP A 160 -24.03 2.60 -15.55
N THR A 161 -24.98 2.54 -14.61
CA THR A 161 -25.36 3.72 -13.82
C THR A 161 -24.35 4.02 -12.71
N GLU A 162 -23.47 3.07 -12.38
CA GLU A 162 -22.38 3.30 -11.42
C GLU A 162 -21.20 4.00 -12.09
N THR A 163 -20.45 4.75 -11.29
CA THR A 163 -19.22 5.40 -11.77
C THR A 163 -18.18 4.34 -12.12
N HIS A 164 -17.30 4.61 -13.09
CA HIS A 164 -16.30 3.62 -13.51
C HIS A 164 -15.34 3.27 -12.38
N GLU A 165 -15.06 4.19 -11.44
CA GLU A 165 -14.20 3.92 -10.29
C GLU A 165 -14.75 2.78 -9.42
N ILE A 166 -16.04 2.82 -9.10
CA ILE A 166 -16.71 1.80 -8.29
C ILE A 166 -16.74 0.47 -9.05
N ARG A 167 -17.02 0.52 -10.36
CA ARG A 167 -17.04 -0.66 -11.23
C ARG A 167 -15.66 -1.32 -11.32
N LEU A 168 -14.59 -0.53 -11.42
CA LEU A 168 -13.21 -1.02 -11.48
C LEU A 168 -12.71 -1.55 -10.13
N ALA A 169 -13.11 -0.91 -9.02
CA ALA A 169 -12.87 -1.45 -7.69
C ALA A 169 -13.55 -2.82 -7.51
N ALA A 170 -14.81 -2.94 -7.93
CA ALA A 170 -15.56 -4.19 -7.89
C ALA A 170 -14.91 -5.28 -8.76
N PHE A 171 -14.52 -4.93 -9.98
CA PHE A 171 -13.82 -5.84 -10.91
C PHE A 171 -12.47 -6.32 -10.36
N SER A 172 -11.69 -5.43 -9.75
CA SER A 172 -10.39 -5.77 -9.14
C SER A 172 -10.53 -6.84 -8.05
N VAL A 173 -11.60 -6.77 -7.24
CA VAL A 173 -11.89 -7.81 -6.25
C VAL A 173 -12.36 -9.10 -6.90
N VAL A 174 -13.21 -9.03 -7.94
CA VAL A 174 -13.64 -10.23 -8.70
C VAL A 174 -12.44 -11.00 -9.24
N MET A 175 -11.43 -10.31 -9.77
CA MET A 175 -10.22 -10.96 -10.28
C MET A 175 -9.41 -11.66 -9.19
N ARG A 176 -9.33 -11.10 -7.97
CA ARG A 176 -8.69 -11.76 -6.81
C ARG A 176 -9.37 -13.05 -6.36
N THR A 177 -10.60 -13.30 -6.80
CA THR A 177 -11.30 -14.56 -6.50
C THR A 177 -10.87 -15.74 -7.37
N ASN A 178 -9.91 -15.57 -8.28
CA ASN A 178 -9.54 -16.56 -9.32
C ASN A 178 -10.77 -17.00 -10.16
N PRO A 179 -11.33 -16.12 -11.00
CA PRO A 179 -12.51 -16.42 -11.81
C PRO A 179 -12.22 -17.50 -12.85
N GLY A 180 -13.18 -18.42 -13.04
CA GLY A 180 -13.08 -19.47 -14.06
C GLY A 180 -13.22 -18.94 -15.49
N LEU A 181 -12.76 -19.73 -16.46
CA LEU A 181 -12.70 -19.37 -17.88
C LEU A 181 -14.02 -18.83 -18.46
N TYR A 182 -15.17 -19.42 -18.10
CA TYR A 182 -16.48 -19.00 -18.62
C TYR A 182 -16.79 -17.54 -18.25
N LEU A 183 -16.54 -17.15 -17.01
CA LEU A 183 -16.78 -15.79 -16.54
C LEU A 183 -15.84 -14.80 -17.23
N LEU A 184 -14.56 -15.17 -17.38
CA LEU A 184 -13.57 -14.34 -18.09
C LEU A 184 -13.94 -14.12 -19.56
N LYS A 185 -14.40 -15.17 -20.25
CA LYS A 185 -14.92 -15.06 -21.63
C LYS A 185 -16.15 -14.16 -21.70
N SER A 186 -17.07 -14.27 -20.74
CA SER A 186 -18.24 -13.39 -20.68
C SER A 186 -17.84 -11.93 -20.47
N ILE A 187 -16.88 -11.65 -19.60
CA ILE A 187 -16.36 -10.29 -19.39
C ILE A 187 -15.69 -9.77 -20.66
N ALA A 188 -14.86 -10.58 -21.34
CA ALA A 188 -14.26 -10.19 -22.62
C ALA A 188 -15.31 -9.86 -23.68
N ALA A 189 -16.36 -10.68 -23.81
CA ALA A 189 -17.45 -10.41 -24.72
C ALA A 189 -18.21 -9.11 -24.35
N ASP A 190 -18.39 -8.82 -23.07
CA ASP A 190 -18.99 -7.57 -22.60
C ASP A 190 -18.12 -6.36 -22.98
N ILE A 191 -16.79 -6.45 -22.84
CA ILE A 191 -15.85 -5.39 -23.25
C ILE A 191 -15.95 -5.11 -24.75
N VAL A 192 -15.92 -6.16 -25.58
CA VAL A 192 -15.95 -6.04 -27.03
C VAL A 192 -17.29 -5.47 -27.50
N ASN A 193 -18.41 -6.03 -27.03
CA ASN A 193 -19.73 -5.75 -27.61
C ASN A 193 -20.51 -4.66 -26.89
N ASN A 194 -20.39 -4.57 -25.57
CA ASN A 194 -21.37 -3.85 -24.74
C ASN A 194 -20.77 -2.64 -24.00
N GLU A 195 -19.51 -2.71 -23.53
CA GLU A 195 -18.93 -1.69 -22.66
C GLU A 195 -18.73 -0.35 -23.39
N PRO A 196 -19.35 0.75 -22.92
CA PRO A 196 -19.17 2.06 -23.54
C PRO A 196 -18.01 2.88 -22.94
N ASN A 197 -17.55 2.56 -21.73
CA ASN A 197 -16.58 3.39 -21.02
C ASN A 197 -15.13 2.95 -21.30
N THR A 198 -14.34 3.82 -21.94
CA THR A 198 -12.93 3.55 -22.27
C THR A 198 -12.06 3.33 -21.02
N GLN A 199 -12.34 4.00 -19.90
CA GLN A 199 -11.62 3.75 -18.63
C GLN A 199 -11.79 2.28 -18.20
N VAL A 200 -13.01 1.74 -18.35
CA VAL A 200 -13.30 0.34 -18.00
C VAL A 200 -12.64 -0.61 -18.99
N ILE A 201 -12.75 -0.33 -20.29
CA ILE A 201 -12.13 -1.13 -21.35
C ILE A 201 -10.63 -1.27 -21.12
N THR A 202 -9.92 -0.14 -20.96
CA THR A 202 -8.46 -0.12 -20.81
C THR A 202 -8.01 -0.80 -19.54
N PHE A 203 -8.66 -0.57 -18.41
CA PHE A 203 -8.27 -1.19 -17.14
C PHE A 203 -8.48 -2.71 -17.17
N VAL A 204 -9.63 -3.18 -17.66
CA VAL A 204 -9.93 -4.62 -17.75
C VAL A 204 -8.97 -5.32 -18.71
N TYR A 205 -8.72 -4.71 -19.87
CA TYR A 205 -7.79 -5.26 -20.87
C TYR A 205 -6.35 -5.32 -20.34
N THR A 206 -5.84 -4.23 -19.77
CA THR A 206 -4.48 -4.21 -19.21
C THR A 206 -4.33 -5.20 -18.05
N MET A 207 -5.37 -5.37 -17.22
CA MET A 207 -5.39 -6.42 -16.20
C MET A 207 -5.28 -7.82 -16.81
N PHE A 208 -6.09 -8.13 -17.83
CA PHE A 208 -6.02 -9.42 -18.50
C PHE A 208 -4.64 -9.68 -19.11
N GLN A 209 -4.05 -8.68 -19.78
CA GLN A 209 -2.70 -8.79 -20.34
C GLN A 209 -1.63 -9.01 -19.29
N SER A 210 -1.67 -8.24 -18.20
CA SER A 210 -0.72 -8.34 -17.09
C SER A 210 -0.77 -9.71 -16.41
N PHE A 211 -1.97 -10.22 -16.10
CA PHE A 211 -2.09 -11.52 -15.46
C PHE A 211 -1.80 -12.68 -16.42
N ALA A 212 -2.15 -12.61 -17.71
CA ALA A 212 -1.84 -13.68 -18.67
C ALA A 212 -0.33 -13.93 -18.85
N LYS A 213 0.47 -12.88 -18.68
CA LYS A 213 1.94 -12.91 -18.74
C LYS A 213 2.59 -13.24 -17.41
N SER A 214 1.83 -13.33 -16.31
CA SER A 214 2.42 -13.55 -14.99
C SER A 214 3.00 -14.95 -14.85
N GLU A 215 4.23 -15.01 -14.36
CA GLU A 215 4.99 -16.23 -14.05
C GLU A 215 4.89 -16.62 -12.56
N TYR A 216 4.21 -15.80 -11.77
CA TYR A 216 3.99 -16.04 -10.36
C TYR A 216 3.15 -17.31 -10.11
N PRO A 217 3.56 -18.25 -9.24
CA PRO A 217 2.93 -19.57 -9.12
C PRO A 217 1.44 -19.52 -8.80
N CYS A 218 1.00 -18.65 -7.88
CA CYS A 218 -0.42 -18.59 -7.51
C CYS A 218 -1.31 -17.98 -8.61
N HIS A 219 -0.74 -17.37 -9.66
CA HIS A 219 -1.49 -16.90 -10.83
C HIS A 219 -1.63 -17.95 -11.91
N PHE A 220 -0.98 -19.12 -11.81
CA PHE A 220 -0.88 -20.10 -12.90
C PHE A 220 -2.22 -20.42 -13.57
N GLU A 221 -3.25 -20.79 -12.81
CA GLU A 221 -4.58 -21.12 -13.36
C GLU A 221 -5.21 -19.92 -14.09
N LEU A 222 -5.17 -18.74 -13.46
CA LEU A 222 -5.69 -17.50 -14.02
C LEU A 222 -4.96 -17.12 -15.31
N SER A 223 -3.63 -17.21 -15.32
CA SER A 223 -2.78 -16.95 -16.49
C SER A 223 -3.15 -17.86 -17.66
N GLN A 224 -3.34 -19.15 -17.40
CA GLN A 224 -3.77 -20.11 -18.43
C GLN A 224 -5.14 -19.74 -19.00
N HIS A 225 -6.12 -19.41 -18.16
CA HIS A 225 -7.44 -18.99 -18.63
C HIS A 225 -7.36 -17.71 -19.48
N LEU A 226 -6.61 -16.71 -19.04
CA LEU A 226 -6.51 -15.43 -19.73
C LEU A 226 -5.82 -15.52 -21.09
N ARG A 227 -4.86 -16.44 -21.28
CA ARG A 227 -4.25 -16.71 -22.59
C ARG A 227 -5.28 -17.13 -23.66
N TYR A 228 -6.38 -17.77 -23.27
CA TYR A 228 -7.48 -18.09 -24.19
C TYR A 228 -8.49 -16.94 -24.37
N VAL A 229 -8.47 -15.95 -23.47
CA VAL A 229 -9.47 -14.87 -23.44
C VAL A 229 -8.95 -13.63 -24.15
N ILE A 230 -7.65 -13.33 -24.03
CA ILE A 230 -7.01 -12.16 -24.65
C ILE A 230 -7.31 -12.03 -26.16
N PRO A 231 -7.22 -13.12 -26.98
CA PRO A 231 -7.49 -13.00 -28.41
C PRO A 231 -8.89 -12.48 -28.76
N ILE A 232 -9.90 -12.74 -27.90
CA ILE A 232 -11.26 -12.22 -28.08
C ILE A 232 -11.29 -10.69 -28.03
N ILE A 233 -10.43 -10.09 -27.20
CA ILE A 233 -10.39 -8.64 -26.97
C ILE A 233 -9.47 -7.96 -27.98
N GLU A 234 -8.28 -8.53 -28.23
CA GLU A 234 -7.24 -7.92 -29.09
C GLU A 234 -7.69 -7.72 -30.55
N GLU A 235 -8.64 -8.52 -31.03
CA GLU A 235 -9.23 -8.36 -32.37
C GLU A 235 -10.17 -7.13 -32.47
N SER A 236 -10.61 -6.58 -31.35
CA SER A 236 -11.55 -5.45 -31.32
C SER A 236 -10.89 -4.12 -31.65
N ASP A 237 -11.59 -3.28 -32.42
CA ASP A 237 -11.14 -1.90 -32.69
C ASP A 237 -11.11 -1.03 -31.42
N LYS A 238 -11.85 -1.41 -30.37
CA LYS A 238 -11.92 -0.64 -29.10
C LYS A 238 -10.59 -0.58 -28.34
N VAL A 239 -9.66 -1.50 -28.59
CA VAL A 239 -8.39 -1.60 -27.85
C VAL A 239 -7.16 -1.20 -28.69
N LYS A 240 -7.34 -0.74 -29.93
CA LYS A 240 -6.22 -0.35 -30.80
C LYS A 240 -5.61 0.99 -30.43
N ASP A 241 -6.42 1.93 -29.92
CA ASP A 241 -6.01 3.33 -29.67
C ASP A 241 -5.97 3.69 -28.16
N ILE A 242 -5.83 2.71 -27.27
CA ILE A 242 -5.91 2.92 -25.81
C ILE A 242 -4.54 3.08 -25.14
N ASN A 243 -3.52 3.60 -25.83
CA ASN A 243 -2.15 3.71 -25.32
C ASN A 243 -1.84 4.98 -24.50
N GLU A 244 -2.84 5.82 -24.24
CA GLU A 244 -2.67 7.03 -23.42
C GLU A 244 -2.64 6.72 -21.90
N TRP A 245 -1.83 7.45 -21.14
CA TRP A 245 -1.78 7.35 -19.67
C TRP A 245 -2.98 8.01 -18.97
N THR A 246 -3.82 8.71 -19.73
CA THR A 246 -5.08 9.32 -19.29
C THR A 246 -6.17 8.30 -19.01
N TYR A 247 -5.95 7.04 -19.43
CA TYR A 247 -6.83 5.92 -19.15
C TYR A 247 -6.33 5.07 -18.00
N SER A 248 -7.25 4.57 -17.19
CA SER A 248 -7.03 3.70 -16.05
C SER A 248 -6.31 2.42 -16.48
N ARG A 249 -5.28 2.01 -15.73
CA ARG A 249 -4.49 0.80 -16.02
C ARG A 249 -4.08 0.06 -14.76
N ILE A 250 -3.74 -1.19 -14.98
CA ILE A 250 -2.90 -1.97 -14.07
C ILE A 250 -1.71 -2.53 -14.85
N LEU A 251 -0.55 -2.48 -14.22
CA LEU A 251 0.69 -3.05 -14.69
C LEU A 251 1.16 -4.03 -13.62
N LEU A 252 1.59 -5.21 -14.04
CA LEU A 252 2.12 -6.27 -13.19
C LEU A 252 3.44 -6.74 -13.78
N ASP A 253 4.46 -6.75 -12.94
CA ASP A 253 5.73 -7.41 -13.20
C ASP A 253 5.86 -8.57 -12.20
N SER A 254 6.30 -9.74 -12.66
CA SER A 254 6.37 -10.93 -11.80
C SER A 254 7.45 -11.89 -12.27
N GLY A 255 8.00 -12.65 -11.33
CA GLY A 255 8.96 -13.71 -11.60
C GLY A 255 8.84 -14.84 -10.59
N TYR A 256 9.40 -15.99 -10.97
CA TYR A 256 9.53 -17.16 -10.13
C TYR A 256 10.78 -17.94 -10.52
N GLU A 257 11.59 -18.29 -9.55
CA GLU A 257 12.80 -19.10 -9.70
C GLU A 257 12.59 -20.47 -9.02
N PRO A 258 12.32 -21.53 -9.81
CA PRO A 258 12.06 -22.87 -9.29
C PRO A 258 13.21 -23.46 -8.46
N GLU A 259 14.46 -23.07 -8.74
CA GLU A 259 15.62 -23.61 -8.01
C GLU A 259 15.60 -23.24 -6.52
N TYR A 260 15.11 -22.04 -6.18
CA TYR A 260 15.07 -21.52 -4.82
C TYR A 260 13.66 -21.50 -4.21
N ASP A 261 12.66 -22.01 -4.94
CA ASP A 261 11.23 -21.89 -4.62
C ASP A 261 10.86 -20.45 -4.18
N TYR A 262 11.41 -19.47 -4.90
CA TYR A 262 11.28 -18.05 -4.60
C TYR A 262 10.65 -17.31 -5.78
N GLY A 263 9.71 -16.43 -5.52
CA GLY A 263 9.11 -15.59 -6.54
C GLY A 263 8.33 -14.44 -5.95
N GLY A 264 7.67 -13.69 -6.81
CA GLY A 264 6.89 -12.55 -6.37
C GLY A 264 6.33 -11.76 -7.53
N PHE A 265 5.62 -10.69 -7.20
CA PHE A 265 5.14 -9.73 -8.17
C PHE A 265 5.06 -8.32 -7.60
N THR A 266 5.22 -7.33 -8.48
CA THR A 266 4.95 -5.93 -8.23
C THR A 266 3.82 -5.46 -9.13
N VAL A 267 2.84 -4.78 -8.54
CA VAL A 267 1.67 -4.22 -9.23
C VAL A 267 1.66 -2.71 -9.06
N LEU A 268 1.54 -1.99 -10.18
CA LEU A 268 1.19 -0.58 -10.23
C LEU A 268 -0.19 -0.43 -10.88
N SER A 269 -1.16 0.10 -10.15
CA SER A 269 -2.52 0.28 -10.61
C SER A 269 -2.95 1.72 -10.41
N TYR A 270 -3.57 2.34 -11.40
CA TYR A 270 -4.17 3.66 -11.25
C TYR A 270 -5.53 3.73 -11.94
N ILE A 271 -6.49 4.31 -11.23
CA ILE A 271 -7.84 4.57 -11.71
C ILE A 271 -7.95 6.06 -11.94
N MET A 272 -8.02 6.46 -13.21
CA MET A 272 -8.13 7.85 -13.62
C MET A 272 -9.53 8.39 -13.35
N ALA A 273 -9.60 9.65 -12.91
CA ALA A 273 -10.85 10.39 -12.83
C ALA A 273 -11.31 10.81 -14.22
N ASN A 274 -12.62 10.97 -14.43
CA ASN A 274 -13.13 11.63 -15.64
C ASN A 274 -13.13 13.16 -15.52
N ASP A 275 -12.99 13.67 -14.31
CA ASP A 275 -13.18 15.06 -13.94
C ASP A 275 -12.02 15.67 -13.14
N SER A 276 -10.93 14.92 -12.98
CA SER A 276 -9.72 15.39 -12.31
C SER A 276 -8.47 15.12 -13.13
N TYR A 277 -7.44 15.95 -12.93
CA TYR A 277 -6.09 15.69 -13.43
C TYR A 277 -5.39 14.57 -12.66
N LEU A 278 -5.80 14.30 -11.43
CA LEU A 278 -5.20 13.25 -10.61
C LEU A 278 -5.99 11.94 -10.73
N PRO A 279 -5.33 10.79 -10.62
CA PRO A 279 -6.04 9.53 -10.45
C PRO A 279 -6.87 9.57 -9.16
N ARG A 280 -8.07 9.00 -9.23
CA ARG A 280 -8.92 8.77 -8.06
C ARG A 280 -8.26 7.83 -7.07
N THR A 281 -7.59 6.80 -7.60
CA THR A 281 -6.80 5.85 -6.81
C THR A 281 -5.50 5.51 -7.55
N LEU A 282 -4.39 5.51 -6.82
CA LEU A 282 -3.10 4.98 -7.22
C LEU A 282 -2.68 3.93 -6.19
N MET A 283 -2.29 2.74 -6.64
CA MET A 283 -1.90 1.62 -5.78
C MET A 283 -0.59 1.01 -6.30
N LEU A 284 0.40 0.97 -5.43
CA LEU A 284 1.62 0.16 -5.58
C LEU A 284 1.50 -1.03 -4.62
N LYS A 285 1.70 -2.25 -5.09
CA LYS A 285 1.65 -3.46 -4.27
C LYS A 285 2.80 -4.39 -4.63
N MET A 286 3.40 -5.00 -3.62
CA MET A 286 4.44 -6.00 -3.73
C MET A 286 3.99 -7.25 -2.96
N ASN A 287 4.28 -8.41 -3.53
CA ASN A 287 3.95 -9.70 -2.98
C ASN A 287 5.14 -10.64 -3.20
N ASP A 288 5.48 -11.40 -2.17
CA ASP A 288 6.56 -12.35 -2.22
C ASP A 288 6.05 -13.77 -1.93
N TYR A 289 6.72 -14.73 -2.53
CA TYR A 289 6.49 -16.14 -2.38
C TYR A 289 7.82 -16.83 -2.07
N LYS A 290 7.86 -17.63 -1.00
CA LYS A 290 9.04 -18.37 -0.55
C LYS A 290 8.59 -19.63 0.18
N ASN A 291 9.17 -20.80 -0.15
CA ASN A 291 8.93 -22.06 0.56
C ASN A 291 7.43 -22.42 0.70
N ASN A 292 6.66 -22.32 -0.37
CA ASN A 292 5.18 -22.42 -0.38
C ASN A 292 4.40 -21.40 0.47
N PHE A 293 5.06 -20.41 1.09
CA PHE A 293 4.39 -19.29 1.74
C PHE A 293 4.21 -18.14 0.75
N ASN A 294 3.02 -17.57 0.72
CA ASN A 294 2.67 -16.37 -0.05
C ASN A 294 2.25 -15.27 0.93
N TYR A 295 2.86 -14.10 0.84
CA TYR A 295 2.48 -12.96 1.67
C TYR A 295 2.61 -11.63 0.92
N ASP A 296 1.68 -10.72 1.21
CA ASP A 296 1.73 -9.35 0.71
C ASP A 296 2.74 -8.54 1.51
N THR A 297 3.95 -8.38 0.98
CA THR A 297 5.06 -7.70 1.66
C THR A 297 4.78 -6.23 1.90
N PHE A 298 4.35 -5.49 0.88
CA PHE A 298 4.11 -4.06 0.99
C PHE A 298 2.99 -3.59 0.06
N SER A 299 2.20 -2.61 0.51
CA SER A 299 1.36 -1.84 -0.40
C SER A 299 1.26 -0.38 0.01
N LEU A 300 1.20 0.51 -0.98
CA LEU A 300 0.95 1.92 -0.83
C LEU A 300 -0.27 2.28 -1.70
N THR A 301 -1.30 2.83 -1.08
CA THR A 301 -2.51 3.30 -1.78
C THR A 301 -2.69 4.79 -1.52
N PHE A 302 -2.89 5.56 -2.58
CA PHE A 302 -3.23 6.97 -2.57
C PHE A 302 -4.62 7.12 -3.20
N ASP A 303 -5.54 7.77 -2.49
CA ASP A 303 -6.90 8.04 -2.93
C ASP A 303 -7.15 9.56 -2.91
N SER A 304 -7.80 10.12 -3.95
CA SER A 304 -8.06 11.56 -4.05
C SER A 304 -9.41 11.94 -4.67
N TRP A 305 -10.07 12.92 -4.06
CA TRP A 305 -11.27 13.59 -4.58
C TRP A 305 -11.22 15.11 -4.34
N GLY A 306 -11.91 15.88 -5.19
CA GLY A 306 -12.16 17.31 -4.98
C GLY A 306 -10.93 18.23 -4.93
N LEU A 307 -9.72 17.73 -5.24
CA LEU A 307 -8.50 18.54 -5.28
C LEU A 307 -8.46 19.51 -6.46
N ASP A 308 -9.37 19.34 -7.42
CA ASP A 308 -9.44 20.13 -8.63
C ASP A 308 -9.65 21.62 -8.37
N HIS A 309 -10.32 22.02 -7.29
CA HIS A 309 -10.48 23.43 -6.96
C HIS A 309 -9.12 24.13 -6.75
N VAL A 310 -8.18 23.45 -6.09
CA VAL A 310 -6.80 23.95 -5.92
C VAL A 310 -6.03 23.83 -7.22
N LEU A 311 -6.13 22.69 -7.90
CA LEU A 311 -5.37 22.47 -9.14
C LEU A 311 -5.81 23.40 -10.27
N ASP A 312 -7.10 23.73 -10.39
CA ASP A 312 -7.61 24.69 -11.37
C ASP A 312 -7.23 26.14 -11.00
N LYS A 313 -7.17 26.49 -9.71
CA LYS A 313 -6.68 27.81 -9.28
C LYS A 313 -5.19 28.01 -9.56
N VAL A 314 -4.40 26.94 -9.41
CA VAL A 314 -2.94 26.97 -9.53
C VAL A 314 -2.46 26.71 -10.97
N TYR A 315 -3.15 25.80 -11.67
CA TYR A 315 -2.74 25.28 -12.97
C TYR A 315 -3.85 25.25 -14.01
N GLY A 316 -5.03 25.83 -13.75
CA GLY A 316 -6.14 25.87 -14.69
C GLY A 316 -5.88 26.80 -15.88
N PRO A 317 -6.71 26.71 -16.94
CA PRO A 317 -6.58 27.55 -18.11
C PRO A 317 -7.13 28.95 -17.78
N HIS A 318 -6.25 29.93 -17.58
CA HIS A 318 -6.67 31.31 -17.42
C HIS A 318 -7.08 31.89 -18.78
N VAL A 319 -8.39 32.06 -19.00
CA VAL A 319 -8.90 32.69 -20.22
C VAL A 319 -8.87 34.21 -20.03
N THR A 320 -7.78 34.86 -20.44
CA THR A 320 -7.73 36.30 -20.67
C THR A 320 -7.27 36.60 -22.10
N GLY A 321 -8.23 36.89 -22.99
CA GLY A 321 -7.98 37.29 -24.38
C GLY A 321 -7.63 36.17 -25.37
N ASP A 322 -7.40 36.53 -26.64
CA ASP A 322 -7.12 35.67 -27.81
C ASP A 322 -5.75 34.94 -27.76
N VAL A 323 -5.43 34.26 -26.66
CA VAL A 323 -4.22 33.44 -26.55
C VAL A 323 -4.57 32.04 -26.03
N SER A 324 -4.04 31.04 -26.73
CA SER A 324 -4.26 29.59 -26.57
C SER A 324 -3.87 29.07 -25.17
N PRO A 325 -4.56 28.02 -24.65
CA PRO A 325 -4.41 27.44 -23.31
C PRO A 325 -3.15 26.56 -23.16
N ASP A 326 -2.00 27.10 -23.52
CA ASP A 326 -0.77 26.33 -23.73
C ASP A 326 0.03 26.01 -22.44
N THR A 327 -0.43 26.42 -21.26
CA THR A 327 0.31 26.38 -19.98
C THR A 327 -0.33 25.53 -18.87
N SER A 328 -1.36 24.73 -19.17
CA SER A 328 -2.14 24.02 -18.14
C SER A 328 -1.90 22.50 -18.06
N LEU A 329 -2.14 21.91 -16.87
CA LEU A 329 -2.26 20.46 -16.61
C LEU A 329 -3.19 19.73 -17.61
N TRP A 330 -4.07 20.47 -18.30
CA TRP A 330 -4.85 20.03 -19.46
C TRP A 330 -4.08 19.23 -20.52
N ASN A 331 -2.79 19.55 -20.73
CA ASN A 331 -1.96 18.88 -21.74
C ASN A 331 -1.25 17.63 -21.21
N PHE A 332 -1.29 17.36 -19.90
CA PHE A 332 -0.48 16.32 -19.23
C PHE A 332 -1.33 15.14 -18.74
N PHE A 333 -2.43 15.42 -18.06
CA PHE A 333 -3.29 14.40 -17.46
C PHE A 333 -4.60 14.17 -18.22
N GLY A 334 -4.74 14.81 -19.40
CA GLY A 334 -5.89 14.68 -20.27
C GLY A 334 -6.80 15.89 -20.26
N ARG A 335 -7.69 15.94 -21.26
CA ARG A 335 -8.65 17.04 -21.44
C ARG A 335 -9.80 16.88 -20.46
N LYS A 336 -9.83 17.70 -19.42
CA LYS A 336 -11.03 17.89 -18.57
C LYS A 336 -12.12 18.62 -19.39
N ARG A 337 -13.30 18.90 -18.84
CA ARG A 337 -14.08 20.10 -19.25
C ARG A 337 -13.93 21.09 -18.10
N ALA A 338 -13.38 22.28 -18.34
CA ALA A 338 -13.23 23.28 -17.30
C ALA A 338 -14.61 23.54 -16.71
N ILE A 339 -14.72 23.46 -15.40
CA ILE A 339 -15.89 24.01 -14.72
C ILE A 339 -15.78 25.51 -14.96
N ARG A 340 -16.77 26.10 -15.65
CA ARG A 340 -16.76 27.54 -15.92
C ARG A 340 -16.81 28.25 -14.58
N ASP A 341 -15.71 28.93 -14.23
CA ASP A 341 -15.68 29.75 -13.03
C ASP A 341 -16.47 31.05 -13.30
N ILE A 342 -17.74 31.04 -12.94
CA ILE A 342 -18.65 32.18 -13.17
C ILE A 342 -18.39 33.33 -12.19
N SER A 343 -17.49 33.14 -11.21
CA SER A 343 -17.18 34.16 -10.22
C SER A 343 -16.49 35.39 -10.83
N VAL A 344 -15.85 35.22 -12.00
CA VAL A 344 -14.94 36.23 -12.57
C VAL A 344 -15.66 37.24 -13.49
N ASN A 345 -16.83 36.93 -14.05
CA ASN A 345 -17.55 37.83 -14.98
C ASN A 345 -19.05 37.97 -14.68
N LYS A 346 -19.46 39.18 -14.25
CA LYS A 346 -20.87 39.51 -13.95
C LYS A 346 -21.82 39.27 -15.12
N GLU A 347 -21.42 39.61 -16.34
CA GLU A 347 -22.26 39.45 -17.54
C GLU A 347 -22.55 37.98 -17.87
N VAL A 348 -21.56 37.11 -17.68
CA VAL A 348 -21.72 35.65 -17.87
C VAL A 348 -22.64 35.06 -16.79
N LYS A 349 -22.55 35.57 -15.55
CA LYS A 349 -23.44 35.18 -14.45
C LYS A 349 -24.90 35.54 -14.72
N GLU A 350 -25.15 36.71 -15.28
CA GLU A 350 -26.50 37.14 -15.68
C GLU A 350 -27.06 36.31 -16.84
N ILE A 351 -26.22 35.97 -17.84
CA ILE A 351 -26.60 35.11 -18.96
C ILE A 351 -26.94 33.69 -18.49
N ASP A 352 -26.12 33.07 -17.64
CA ASP A 352 -26.36 31.72 -17.13
C ASP A 352 -27.57 31.64 -16.18
N GLN A 353 -27.81 32.70 -15.38
CA GLN A 353 -29.02 32.82 -14.56
C GLN A 353 -30.29 32.90 -15.42
N ASN A 354 -30.22 33.65 -16.53
CA ASN A 354 -31.32 33.75 -17.50
C ASN A 354 -31.52 32.44 -18.30
N LEU A 355 -30.47 31.66 -18.51
CA LEU A 355 -30.51 30.37 -19.20
C LEU A 355 -30.77 29.17 -18.26
N HIS A 356 -30.89 29.40 -16.94
CA HIS A 356 -31.03 28.36 -15.92
C HIS A 356 -29.97 27.24 -16.00
N ILE A 357 -28.73 27.58 -16.36
CA ILE A 357 -27.65 26.61 -16.47
C ILE A 357 -27.14 26.30 -15.06
N VAL A 358 -27.33 25.04 -14.61
CA VAL A 358 -26.79 24.56 -13.34
C VAL A 358 -25.28 24.38 -13.50
N THR A 359 -24.49 25.14 -12.75
CA THR A 359 -23.04 24.92 -12.71
C THR A 359 -22.69 23.76 -11.82
N ARG A 360 -21.70 22.99 -12.27
CA ARG A 360 -21.19 21.84 -11.54
C ARG A 360 -20.31 22.35 -10.40
N ASP A 361 -20.71 22.11 -9.16
CA ASP A 361 -19.89 22.40 -8.00
C ASP A 361 -18.70 21.41 -7.91
N TYR A 362 -17.59 21.88 -7.34
CA TYR A 362 -16.48 21.01 -7.02
C TYR A 362 -16.89 20.02 -5.93
N GLU A 363 -16.43 18.78 -6.06
CA GLU A 363 -16.60 17.78 -5.00
C GLU A 363 -15.83 18.20 -3.74
N GLU A 364 -16.30 17.76 -2.57
CA GLU A 364 -15.55 17.94 -1.33
C GLU A 364 -14.17 17.28 -1.43
N ALA A 365 -13.15 18.07 -1.07
CA ALA A 365 -11.78 17.61 -1.14
C ALA A 365 -11.49 16.52 -0.11
N TYR A 366 -10.85 15.45 -0.58
CA TYR A 366 -10.46 14.32 0.23
C TYR A 366 -9.15 13.75 -0.29
N VAL A 367 -8.22 13.46 0.62
CA VAL A 367 -6.98 12.74 0.31
C VAL A 367 -6.81 11.65 1.33
N SER A 368 -6.45 10.45 0.89
CA SER A 368 -6.08 9.36 1.80
C SER A 368 -4.81 8.68 1.29
N VAL A 369 -3.85 8.48 2.17
CA VAL A 369 -2.65 7.67 1.94
C VAL A 369 -2.65 6.51 2.90
N ARG A 370 -2.39 5.31 2.42
CA ARG A 370 -2.39 4.08 3.22
C ARG A 370 -1.18 3.24 2.86
N ALA A 371 -0.40 2.88 3.87
CA ALA A 371 0.70 1.94 3.76
C ALA A 371 0.34 0.66 4.52
N THR A 372 0.49 -0.49 3.89
CA THR A 372 0.35 -1.80 4.52
C THR A 372 1.64 -2.59 4.36
N MET A 373 1.99 -3.39 5.35
CA MET A 373 3.13 -4.31 5.33
C MET A 373 2.69 -5.64 5.92
N PHE A 374 3.02 -6.76 5.28
CA PHE A 374 2.57 -8.11 5.68
C PHE A 374 1.07 -8.17 5.97
N ASN A 375 0.24 -7.69 5.02
CA ASN A 375 -1.22 -7.54 5.15
C ASN A 375 -1.75 -6.62 6.28
N ASN A 376 -0.87 -5.99 7.07
CA ASN A 376 -1.26 -5.12 8.17
C ASN A 376 -1.11 -3.64 7.81
N GLU A 377 -2.10 -2.81 8.15
CA GLU A 377 -2.05 -1.36 7.91
C GLU A 377 -1.10 -0.70 8.92
N ILE A 378 0.14 -0.39 8.49
CA ILE A 378 1.19 0.20 9.33
C ILE A 378 1.08 1.72 9.45
N SER A 379 0.48 2.38 8.46
CA SER A 379 0.26 3.82 8.49
C SER A 379 -0.92 4.19 7.58
N SER A 380 -1.75 5.13 8.05
CA SER A 380 -2.81 5.71 7.26
C SER A 380 -2.99 7.17 7.62
N PHE A 381 -3.09 8.01 6.59
CA PHE A 381 -3.31 9.44 6.71
C PHE A 381 -4.52 9.81 5.86
N THR A 382 -5.40 10.66 6.40
CA THR A 382 -6.57 11.15 5.68
C THR A 382 -6.75 12.64 5.94
N LEU A 383 -6.88 13.42 4.87
CA LEU A 383 -7.23 14.83 4.90
C LEU A 383 -8.63 15.00 4.34
N ASN A 384 -9.52 15.59 5.14
CA ASN A 384 -10.87 15.94 4.71
C ASN A 384 -10.93 17.41 4.27
N HIS A 385 -12.05 17.79 3.67
CA HIS A 385 -12.26 19.14 3.15
C HIS A 385 -12.02 20.23 4.20
N SER A 386 -12.41 20.03 5.45
CA SER A 386 -12.16 21.01 6.54
C SER A 386 -10.68 21.22 6.85
N MET A 387 -9.86 20.18 6.74
CA MET A 387 -8.41 20.25 6.96
C MET A 387 -7.71 20.92 5.77
N LEU A 388 -8.27 20.74 4.58
CA LEU A 388 -7.81 21.34 3.34
C LEU A 388 -8.46 22.72 3.07
N ALA A 389 -9.49 23.12 3.84
CA ALA A 389 -10.23 24.38 3.70
C ALA A 389 -9.36 25.62 3.59
N PRO A 390 -8.24 25.73 4.35
CA PRO A 390 -7.33 26.85 4.17
C PRO A 390 -6.76 26.99 2.75
N LEU A 391 -6.61 25.88 2.01
CA LEU A 391 -6.16 25.86 0.61
C LEU A 391 -7.25 26.33 -0.38
N PHE A 392 -8.52 26.32 0.03
CA PHE A 392 -9.66 26.66 -0.83
C PHE A 392 -10.16 28.11 -0.67
N ASN A 393 -9.70 28.87 0.33
CA ASN A 393 -10.23 30.21 0.60
C ASN A 393 -10.01 31.21 -0.57
N GLU A 394 -11.10 31.86 -1.00
CA GLU A 394 -11.11 32.98 -1.95
C GLU A 394 -10.51 34.23 -1.27
N GLY A 395 -9.24 34.52 -1.56
CA GLY A 395 -8.49 35.65 -1.00
C GLY A 395 -7.23 35.26 -0.23
N GLY A 396 -7.08 33.98 0.14
CA GLY A 396 -5.79 33.43 0.56
C GLY A 396 -4.89 33.21 -0.65
N ASP A 397 -3.65 33.65 -0.57
CA ASP A 397 -2.61 33.32 -1.55
C ASP A 397 -2.26 31.82 -1.39
N PRO A 398 -2.76 30.93 -2.29
CA PRO A 398 -2.46 29.50 -2.20
C PRO A 398 -0.96 29.25 -2.32
N PHE A 399 -0.22 30.16 -2.97
CA PHE A 399 1.21 30.04 -3.19
C PHE A 399 1.98 30.23 -1.89
N SER A 400 1.64 31.24 -1.08
CA SER A 400 2.20 31.40 0.28
C SER A 400 1.91 30.18 1.17
N MET A 401 0.74 29.54 1.03
CA MET A 401 0.36 28.39 1.85
C MET A 401 0.96 27.08 1.36
N ILE A 402 1.08 26.86 0.05
CA ILE A 402 1.89 25.77 -0.54
C ILE A 402 3.35 25.95 -0.13
N GLN A 403 3.88 27.17 -0.14
CA GLN A 403 5.24 27.45 0.32
C GLN A 403 5.42 27.26 1.84
N ASN A 404 4.38 27.47 2.65
CA ASN A 404 4.38 27.18 4.09
C ASN A 404 4.19 25.68 4.40
N PHE A 405 3.37 24.98 3.60
CA PHE A 405 3.07 23.55 3.75
C PHE A 405 4.19 22.66 3.16
N ALA A 406 4.76 23.10 2.03
CA ALA A 406 5.94 22.55 1.37
C ALA A 406 7.24 23.28 1.80
N GLY A 407 7.20 23.98 2.94
CA GLY A 407 8.37 24.69 3.47
C GLY A 407 9.56 23.76 3.70
N GLU A 408 10.72 24.37 3.95
CA GLU A 408 11.97 23.64 4.12
C GLU A 408 11.89 22.65 5.30
N VAL A 409 11.69 21.36 5.01
CA VAL A 409 11.72 20.31 6.04
C VAL A 409 13.18 19.96 6.28
N LYS A 410 13.74 20.47 7.38
CA LYS A 410 15.09 20.14 7.84
C LYS A 410 15.07 19.03 8.87
N ASP A 411 16.05 18.16 8.79
CA ASP A 411 16.41 17.20 9.85
C ASP A 411 15.26 16.26 10.28
N LEU A 412 14.30 15.96 9.39
CA LEU A 412 13.37 14.85 9.56
C LEU A 412 14.18 13.55 9.65
N LYS A 413 13.96 12.84 10.74
CA LYS A 413 14.69 11.63 11.08
C LYS A 413 13.69 10.58 11.57
N VAL A 414 13.61 9.49 10.82
CA VAL A 414 12.79 8.33 11.15
C VAL A 414 13.72 7.15 11.42
N ARG A 415 13.51 6.47 12.54
CA ARG A 415 14.25 5.27 12.94
C ARG A 415 13.24 4.24 13.39
N THR A 416 13.32 3.04 12.84
CA THR A 416 12.48 1.94 13.27
C THR A 416 13.31 0.65 13.34
N TYR A 417 12.95 -0.17 14.31
CA TYR A 417 13.44 -1.53 14.49
C TYR A 417 12.23 -2.43 14.42
N MET A 418 12.30 -3.45 13.56
CA MET A 418 11.23 -4.41 13.40
C MET A 418 11.81 -5.81 13.31
N MET A 419 11.01 -6.80 13.68
CA MET A 419 11.30 -8.20 13.39
C MET A 419 10.56 -8.55 12.10
N GLY A 420 11.29 -8.80 11.02
CA GLY A 420 10.70 -9.14 9.72
C GLY A 420 10.19 -10.57 9.68
N GLU A 421 11.10 -11.52 9.91
CA GLU A 421 10.78 -12.95 10.01
C GLU A 421 11.09 -13.42 11.43
N ASP A 422 10.17 -14.17 12.03
CA ASP A 422 10.37 -14.84 13.32
C ASP A 422 9.68 -16.20 13.31
N MET A 423 10.42 -17.24 12.96
CA MET A 423 9.92 -18.61 12.84
C MET A 423 10.68 -19.54 13.78
N SER A 424 9.94 -20.40 14.46
CA SER A 424 10.50 -21.50 15.26
C SER A 424 9.68 -22.76 15.03
N MET A 425 10.35 -23.86 14.67
CA MET A 425 9.71 -25.14 14.40
C MET A 425 10.35 -26.24 15.24
N PHE A 426 9.52 -27.04 15.90
CA PHE A 426 9.93 -28.23 16.63
C PHE A 426 9.36 -29.48 15.95
N LEU A 427 10.22 -30.43 15.62
CA LEU A 427 9.82 -31.70 15.01
C LEU A 427 10.47 -32.88 15.74
N PRO A 428 9.75 -33.96 16.06
CA PRO A 428 10.39 -35.18 16.51
C PRO A 428 11.13 -35.84 15.33
N THR A 429 12.41 -36.17 15.52
CA THR A 429 13.12 -37.04 14.57
C THR A 429 12.68 -38.49 14.74
N GLU A 430 13.01 -39.35 13.77
CA GLU A 430 12.76 -40.79 13.86
C GLU A 430 13.41 -41.45 15.08
N LEU A 431 14.51 -40.87 15.59
CA LEU A 431 15.18 -41.32 16.82
C LEU A 431 14.49 -40.81 18.10
N GLY A 432 13.42 -40.03 17.98
CA GLY A 432 12.72 -39.39 19.10
C GLY A 432 13.44 -38.16 19.67
N LEU A 433 14.57 -37.74 19.10
CA LEU A 433 15.24 -36.51 19.48
C LEU A 433 14.53 -35.30 18.85
N PRO A 434 14.35 -34.18 19.56
CA PRO A 434 13.73 -32.99 18.98
C PRO A 434 14.67 -32.31 17.99
N PHE A 435 14.19 -32.11 16.77
CA PHE A 435 14.75 -31.18 15.80
C PHE A 435 14.17 -29.78 16.07
N TYR A 436 15.03 -28.76 16.03
CA TYR A 436 14.67 -27.37 16.24
C TYR A 436 15.24 -26.53 15.09
N LEU A 437 14.35 -25.89 14.34
CA LEU A 437 14.66 -24.89 13.33
C LEU A 437 14.23 -23.52 13.86
N GLU A 438 15.14 -22.57 13.86
CA GLU A 438 14.87 -21.18 14.24
C GLU A 438 15.36 -20.23 13.15
N GLN A 439 14.52 -19.28 12.77
CA GLN A 439 14.83 -18.22 11.82
C GLN A 439 14.39 -16.88 12.39
N LYS A 440 15.31 -15.92 12.47
CA LYS A 440 15.05 -14.56 12.94
C LYS A 440 15.65 -13.56 11.98
N GLN A 441 14.89 -12.53 11.65
CA GLN A 441 15.35 -11.45 10.80
C GLN A 441 15.05 -10.07 11.43
N PRO A 442 15.87 -9.59 12.37
CA PRO A 442 15.85 -8.21 12.78
C PRO A 442 16.16 -7.27 11.61
N ILE A 443 15.34 -6.23 11.47
CA ILE A 443 15.48 -5.20 10.46
C ILE A 443 15.61 -3.84 11.15
N PHE A 444 16.60 -3.07 10.73
CA PHE A 444 16.79 -1.67 11.09
C PHE A 444 16.59 -0.79 9.87
N ALA A 445 15.61 0.11 9.92
CA ALA A 445 15.40 1.11 8.90
C ALA A 445 15.60 2.52 9.47
N HIS A 446 16.34 3.33 8.72
CA HIS A 446 16.69 4.69 9.08
C HIS A 446 16.54 5.59 7.86
N PHE A 447 15.71 6.60 7.99
CA PHE A 447 15.63 7.67 7.01
C PHE A 447 16.01 8.98 7.68
N LYS A 448 16.91 9.73 7.06
CA LYS A 448 17.23 11.09 7.47
C LYS A 448 17.27 12.00 6.26
N ASN A 449 16.53 13.09 6.30
CA ASN A 449 16.76 14.17 5.34
C ASN A 449 17.69 15.23 5.94
N LYS A 450 18.43 15.91 5.06
CA LYS A 450 19.20 17.12 5.38
C LYS A 450 18.48 18.35 4.84
N GLU A 451 17.86 18.23 3.67
CA GLU A 451 17.15 19.31 3.00
C GLU A 451 16.00 18.69 2.17
N LEU A 452 14.78 19.13 2.40
CA LEU A 452 13.68 18.99 1.44
C LEU A 452 13.11 20.40 1.27
N LYS A 453 13.33 20.98 0.09
CA LYS A 453 12.98 22.36 -0.22
C LYS A 453 12.18 22.41 -1.50
N PHE A 454 11.05 23.10 -1.46
CA PHE A 454 10.26 23.42 -2.65
C PHE A 454 10.39 24.91 -2.93
N ASP A 455 10.82 25.26 -4.15
CA ASP A 455 10.95 26.62 -4.65
C ASP A 455 9.88 26.83 -5.73
N VAL A 456 9.03 27.84 -5.58
CA VAL A 456 7.99 28.16 -6.56
C VAL A 456 8.26 29.55 -7.11
N LYS A 457 8.40 29.68 -8.44
CA LYS A 457 8.48 30.97 -9.13
C LYS A 457 7.11 31.31 -9.70
N VAL A 458 6.58 32.46 -9.27
CA VAL A 458 5.30 33.00 -9.73
C VAL A 458 5.56 34.09 -10.77
N ALA A 459 4.70 34.18 -11.78
CA ALA A 459 4.77 35.21 -12.80
C ALA A 459 4.73 36.62 -12.20
N ALA A 460 5.31 37.59 -12.91
CA ALA A 460 5.41 38.98 -12.44
C ALA A 460 4.05 39.65 -12.18
N ASP A 461 2.96 39.15 -12.78
CA ASP A 461 1.59 39.62 -12.55
C ASP A 461 0.88 38.92 -11.38
N GLY A 462 1.54 37.95 -10.75
CA GLY A 462 1.04 37.17 -9.62
C GLY A 462 -0.06 36.17 -9.96
N LYS A 463 -0.33 35.92 -11.25
CA LYS A 463 -1.52 35.14 -11.66
C LYS A 463 -1.27 33.65 -11.86
N TYR A 464 -0.06 33.23 -12.23
CA TYR A 464 0.25 31.82 -12.49
C TYR A 464 1.68 31.45 -12.06
N ILE A 465 1.94 30.15 -11.90
CA ILE A 465 3.28 29.60 -11.60
C ILE A 465 4.08 29.43 -12.90
N GLU A 466 5.27 30.01 -12.96
CA GLU A 466 6.20 29.83 -14.08
C GLU A 466 7.01 28.54 -13.91
N GLU A 467 7.50 28.28 -12.70
CA GLU A 467 8.41 27.15 -12.42
C GLU A 467 8.20 26.61 -11.00
N VAL A 468 8.25 25.28 -10.86
CA VAL A 468 8.35 24.59 -9.56
C VAL A 468 9.66 23.84 -9.51
N GLY A 469 10.53 24.22 -8.60
CA GLY A 469 11.74 23.50 -8.21
C GLY A 469 11.53 22.70 -6.93
N ALA A 470 12.07 21.49 -6.87
CA ALA A 470 12.16 20.69 -5.67
C ALA A 470 13.60 20.20 -5.51
N LYS A 471 14.17 20.43 -4.33
CA LYS A 471 15.50 19.93 -3.96
C LYS A 471 15.37 18.98 -2.78
N PHE A 472 15.90 17.77 -2.95
CA PHE A 472 15.84 16.72 -1.95
C PHE A 472 17.23 16.14 -1.72
N LEU A 473 17.71 16.28 -0.48
CA LEU A 473 18.93 15.69 0.03
C LEU A 473 18.59 14.83 1.24
N GLY A 474 18.71 13.52 1.09
CA GLY A 474 18.39 12.56 2.14
C GLY A 474 19.22 11.30 2.06
N HIS A 475 19.11 10.47 3.09
CA HIS A 475 19.79 9.18 3.17
C HIS A 475 18.84 8.15 3.76
N LEU A 476 18.63 7.08 3.02
CA LEU A 476 17.92 5.89 3.45
C LEU A 476 18.95 4.79 3.75
N LEU A 477 18.85 4.20 4.93
CA LEU A 477 19.58 3.01 5.33
C LEU A 477 18.56 1.95 5.75
N TYR A 478 18.71 0.76 5.20
CA TYR A 478 17.90 -0.41 5.52
C TYR A 478 18.87 -1.57 5.73
N ASP A 479 18.91 -2.14 6.92
CA ASP A 479 19.81 -3.21 7.33
C ASP A 479 18.97 -4.38 7.83
N ALA A 480 19.00 -5.50 7.10
CA ALA A 480 18.33 -6.72 7.46
C ALA A 480 19.39 -7.77 7.81
N HIS A 481 19.33 -8.27 9.03
CA HIS A 481 20.22 -9.32 9.51
C HIS A 481 19.38 -10.57 9.76
N MET A 482 19.69 -11.67 9.07
CA MET A 482 18.97 -12.94 9.16
C MET A 482 19.89 -13.99 9.78
N ILE A 483 19.38 -14.63 10.83
CA ILE A 483 20.02 -15.77 11.49
C ILE A 483 19.06 -16.95 11.35
N GLU A 484 19.53 -18.03 10.74
CA GLU A 484 18.80 -19.28 10.64
C GLU A 484 19.64 -20.42 11.18
N THR A 485 19.05 -21.25 12.04
CA THR A 485 19.72 -22.38 12.68
C THR A 485 18.84 -23.63 12.62
N ALA A 486 19.45 -24.76 12.30
CA ALA A 486 18.85 -26.08 12.31
C ALA A 486 19.66 -26.97 13.26
N SER A 487 19.01 -27.50 14.29
CA SER A 487 19.70 -28.23 15.37
C SER A 487 18.92 -29.44 15.85
N ILE A 488 19.65 -30.40 16.44
CA ILE A 488 19.09 -31.49 17.22
C ILE A 488 19.33 -31.17 18.69
N LEU A 489 18.25 -31.18 19.47
CA LEU A 489 18.30 -31.06 20.91
C LEU A 489 18.65 -32.43 21.50
N LEU A 490 19.62 -32.46 22.41
CA LEU A 490 20.00 -33.62 23.20
C LEU A 490 19.55 -33.39 24.65
N PRO A 491 18.32 -33.80 25.03
CA PRO A 491 17.75 -33.51 26.35
C PRO A 491 18.59 -34.03 27.52
N PHE A 492 19.32 -35.13 27.30
CA PHE A 492 20.12 -35.81 28.32
C PHE A 492 21.43 -35.07 28.66
N GLU A 493 22.06 -34.41 27.67
CA GLU A 493 23.23 -33.54 27.88
C GLU A 493 22.84 -32.07 28.05
N LYS A 494 21.57 -31.72 27.81
CA LYS A 494 21.06 -30.34 27.76
C LYS A 494 21.79 -29.46 26.75
N VAL A 495 22.21 -30.05 25.62
CA VAL A 495 22.87 -29.32 24.53
C VAL A 495 22.11 -29.44 23.21
N SER A 496 22.13 -28.38 22.40
CA SER A 496 21.78 -28.41 20.99
C SER A 496 23.05 -28.59 20.17
N VAL A 497 22.98 -29.42 19.14
CA VAL A 497 24.05 -29.57 18.14
C VAL A 497 23.45 -29.25 16.79
N GLY A 498 24.06 -28.34 16.06
CA GLY A 498 23.44 -27.84 14.84
C GLY A 498 24.37 -27.10 13.89
N VAL A 499 23.75 -26.66 12.81
CA VAL A 499 24.31 -25.79 11.79
C VAL A 499 23.41 -24.60 11.62
N GLY A 500 23.95 -23.50 11.12
CA GLY A 500 23.19 -22.32 10.80
C GLY A 500 23.96 -21.42 9.87
N TYR A 501 23.34 -20.29 9.55
CA TYR A 501 24.03 -19.21 8.88
C TYR A 501 23.58 -17.87 9.42
N ASP A 502 24.48 -16.92 9.27
CA ASP A 502 24.29 -15.51 9.52
C ASP A 502 24.39 -14.80 8.16
N SER A 503 23.37 -14.05 7.78
CA SER A 503 23.41 -13.25 6.57
C SER A 503 22.96 -11.83 6.84
N ARG A 504 23.64 -10.86 6.21
CA ARG A 504 23.34 -9.44 6.36
C ARG A 504 23.17 -8.81 5.00
N SER A 505 22.02 -8.18 4.79
CA SER A 505 21.70 -7.38 3.62
C SER A 505 21.55 -5.92 4.06
N ALA A 506 22.48 -5.06 3.65
CA ALA A 506 22.43 -3.64 3.98
C ALA A 506 22.32 -2.81 2.70
N LEU A 507 21.26 -2.01 2.61
CA LEU A 507 20.98 -1.04 1.56
C LEU A 507 21.19 0.37 2.12
N SER A 508 22.04 1.16 1.47
CA SER A 508 22.41 2.52 1.88
C SER A 508 22.30 3.44 0.67
N VAL A 509 21.18 4.15 0.52
CA VAL A 509 20.88 4.98 -0.65
C VAL A 509 20.91 6.46 -0.28
N PRO A 510 21.96 7.21 -0.66
CA PRO A 510 21.98 8.66 -0.55
C PRO A 510 21.21 9.26 -1.73
N PHE A 511 20.16 10.01 -1.43
CA PHE A 511 19.38 10.75 -2.39
C PHE A 511 19.87 12.19 -2.48
N ASN A 512 20.11 12.66 -3.69
CA ASN A 512 20.45 14.05 -3.98
C ASN A 512 19.85 14.41 -5.34
N PHE A 513 18.58 14.83 -5.31
CA PHE A 513 17.80 15.14 -6.50
C PHE A 513 17.44 16.63 -6.50
N GLU A 514 17.58 17.26 -7.66
CA GLU A 514 17.00 18.56 -7.98
C GLU A 514 16.05 18.31 -9.16
N ALA A 515 14.75 18.50 -8.96
CA ALA A 515 13.73 18.42 -9.99
C ALA A 515 13.18 19.82 -10.26
N GLY A 516 12.99 20.17 -11.52
CA GLY A 516 12.42 21.44 -11.97
C GLY A 516 11.34 21.18 -13.01
N LEU A 517 10.21 21.85 -12.87
CA LEU A 517 9.13 21.83 -13.84
C LEU A 517 8.85 23.26 -14.30
N SER A 518 9.25 23.58 -15.54
CA SER A 518 8.92 24.85 -16.20
C SER A 518 7.63 24.68 -16.98
N PHE A 519 6.59 25.42 -16.57
CA PHE A 519 5.29 25.44 -17.27
C PHE A 519 5.31 26.33 -18.50
N VAL A 520 6.22 27.32 -18.53
CA VAL A 520 6.43 28.21 -19.70
C VAL A 520 7.17 27.46 -20.81
N ASP A 521 8.25 26.75 -20.46
CA ASP A 521 9.10 26.06 -21.45
C ASP A 521 8.66 24.62 -21.72
N ARG A 522 7.65 24.11 -21.00
CA ARG A 522 7.14 22.72 -21.08
C ARG A 522 8.26 21.69 -20.90
N LYS A 523 9.11 21.93 -19.91
CA LYS A 523 10.30 21.14 -19.67
C LYS A 523 10.30 20.60 -18.26
N PHE A 524 10.47 19.30 -18.14
CA PHE A 524 10.81 18.66 -16.88
C PHE A 524 12.32 18.41 -16.87
N GLU A 525 12.98 18.99 -15.88
CA GLU A 525 14.39 18.82 -15.61
C GLU A 525 14.53 17.98 -14.36
N LEU A 526 15.25 16.86 -14.45
CA LEU A 526 15.64 16.08 -13.28
C LEU A 526 17.16 15.96 -13.31
N SER A 527 17.80 16.52 -12.29
CA SER A 527 19.22 16.33 -12.06
C SER A 527 19.43 15.52 -10.78
N SER A 528 20.30 14.52 -10.87
CA SER A 528 20.72 13.69 -9.74
C SER A 528 22.23 13.84 -9.59
N ARG A 529 22.68 14.04 -8.34
CA ARG A 529 24.11 14.13 -7.99
C ARG A 529 24.46 13.00 -7.03
N PRO A 530 24.65 11.78 -7.54
CA PRO A 530 24.95 10.62 -6.70
C PRO A 530 26.25 10.85 -5.93
N GLN A 531 26.30 10.35 -4.70
CA GLN A 531 27.52 10.39 -3.90
C GLN A 531 28.41 9.22 -4.32
N THR A 532 29.66 9.51 -4.71
CA THR A 532 30.60 8.49 -5.20
C THR A 532 32.00 8.67 -4.60
N PRO A 533 32.72 7.59 -4.25
CA PRO A 533 32.25 6.20 -4.26
C PRO A 533 31.31 5.94 -3.07
N HIS A 534 30.20 5.25 -3.29
CA HIS A 534 29.27 4.86 -2.22
C HIS A 534 28.80 3.42 -2.42
N GLU A 535 28.93 2.60 -1.37
CA GLU A 535 28.40 1.25 -1.35
C GLU A 535 26.89 1.33 -1.13
N VAL A 536 26.13 1.05 -2.18
CA VAL A 536 24.67 1.12 -2.13
C VAL A 536 24.10 -0.15 -1.52
N PHE A 537 24.69 -1.29 -1.83
CA PHE A 537 24.23 -2.57 -1.35
C PHE A 537 25.41 -3.42 -0.90
N HIS A 538 25.28 -3.98 0.29
CA HIS A 538 26.23 -4.89 0.91
C HIS A 538 25.53 -6.17 1.29
N TYR A 539 26.06 -7.31 0.85
CA TYR A 539 25.62 -8.63 1.26
C TYR A 539 26.77 -9.46 1.80
N GLU A 540 26.57 -10.01 3.00
CA GLU A 540 27.48 -10.95 3.66
C GLU A 540 26.71 -12.21 4.07
N PHE A 541 27.33 -13.37 3.90
CA PHE A 541 26.80 -14.67 4.30
C PHE A 541 27.89 -15.48 5.00
N LYS A 542 27.59 -16.03 6.19
CA LYS A 542 28.52 -16.73 7.08
C LYS A 542 27.85 -17.98 7.65
N PRO A 543 28.10 -19.17 7.09
CA PRO A 543 27.61 -20.41 7.65
C PRO A 543 28.49 -20.87 8.82
N PHE A 544 27.87 -21.40 9.86
CA PHE A 544 28.51 -21.86 11.08
C PHE A 544 27.93 -23.19 11.56
N SER A 545 28.69 -23.89 12.37
CA SER A 545 28.23 -25.01 13.19
C SER A 545 28.31 -24.63 14.66
N PHE A 546 27.52 -25.27 15.53
CA PHE A 546 27.52 -24.95 16.95
C PHE A 546 27.17 -26.16 17.82
N VAL A 547 27.65 -26.10 19.06
CA VAL A 547 27.23 -26.95 20.18
C VAL A 547 26.94 -26.04 21.35
N GLU A 548 25.69 -26.00 21.82
CA GLU A 548 25.21 -24.99 22.76
C GLU A 548 24.43 -25.59 23.91
N SER A 549 24.70 -25.17 25.13
CA SER A 549 23.88 -25.57 26.28
C SER A 549 22.57 -24.76 26.34
N PHE A 550 21.45 -25.43 26.52
CA PHE A 550 20.14 -24.81 26.77
C PHE A 550 19.69 -24.91 28.24
N GLU A 551 20.60 -25.27 29.15
CA GLU A 551 20.31 -25.56 30.55
C GLU A 551 19.68 -24.39 31.33
N ASN A 552 19.96 -23.14 30.95
CA ASN A 552 19.49 -21.95 31.66
C ASN A 552 18.25 -21.28 31.07
N ALA A 553 17.68 -21.81 29.98
CA ALA A 553 16.55 -21.22 29.25
C ALA A 553 16.70 -19.71 28.90
N LEU A 554 17.95 -19.20 28.93
CA LEU A 554 18.27 -17.85 28.48
C LEU A 554 18.35 -17.84 26.96
N PRO A 555 18.03 -16.71 26.30
CA PRO A 555 18.30 -16.55 24.88
C PRO A 555 19.77 -16.86 24.64
N VAL A 556 20.04 -17.87 23.82
CA VAL A 556 21.41 -18.30 23.55
C VAL A 556 22.05 -17.30 22.60
N VAL A 557 23.13 -16.66 23.05
CA VAL A 557 23.96 -15.84 22.17
C VAL A 557 24.84 -16.81 21.41
N HIS A 558 24.41 -17.18 20.20
CA HIS A 558 25.13 -18.17 19.40
C HIS A 558 26.61 -17.81 19.15
N GLU A 559 26.98 -16.52 19.20
CA GLU A 559 28.33 -16.03 18.87
C GLU A 559 29.47 -16.71 19.64
N GLU A 560 29.26 -17.13 20.89
CA GLU A 560 30.33 -17.69 21.72
C GLU A 560 30.68 -19.15 21.39
N THR A 561 29.79 -19.87 20.70
CA THR A 561 29.83 -21.31 20.45
C THR A 561 29.91 -21.66 18.96
N ARG A 562 29.86 -20.64 18.10
CA ARG A 562 29.97 -20.76 16.64
C ARG A 562 31.36 -21.20 16.22
N VAL A 563 31.40 -22.18 15.33
CA VAL A 563 32.58 -22.58 14.57
C VAL A 563 32.27 -22.40 13.10
N ASP A 564 32.95 -21.43 12.47
CA ASP A 564 32.79 -21.11 11.05
C ASP A 564 33.10 -22.35 10.19
N VAL A 565 32.21 -22.65 9.24
CA VAL A 565 32.36 -23.83 8.35
C VAL A 565 33.37 -23.56 7.24
N PHE A 566 33.50 -22.31 6.82
CA PHE A 566 34.43 -21.87 5.77
C PHE A 566 35.39 -20.81 6.29
N ARG A 567 36.54 -20.68 5.63
CA ARG A 567 37.45 -19.58 5.93
C ARG A 567 36.92 -18.27 5.35
N PRO A 568 37.28 -17.10 5.91
CA PRO A 568 36.82 -15.82 5.38
C PRO A 568 37.13 -15.60 3.89
N GLU A 569 38.22 -16.18 3.38
CA GLU A 569 38.60 -16.13 1.97
C GLU A 569 37.70 -16.95 1.03
N ASP A 570 36.98 -17.94 1.54
CA ASP A 570 36.09 -18.81 0.76
C ASP A 570 34.67 -18.25 0.66
N LEU A 571 34.36 -17.18 1.40
CA LEU A 571 33.05 -16.54 1.43
C LEU A 571 32.94 -15.47 0.34
N HIS A 572 31.92 -15.58 -0.50
CA HIS A 572 31.59 -14.55 -1.48
C HIS A 572 30.98 -13.33 -0.78
N LYS A 573 31.71 -12.21 -0.80
CA LYS A 573 31.18 -10.89 -0.45
C LYS A 573 30.69 -10.19 -1.70
N VAL A 574 29.44 -9.77 -1.71
CA VAL A 574 28.85 -9.06 -2.85
C VAL A 574 28.56 -7.62 -2.41
N GLY A 575 29.29 -6.69 -3.01
CA GLY A 575 29.08 -5.25 -2.84
C GLY A 575 28.73 -4.62 -4.17
N ALA A 576 27.68 -3.80 -4.19
CA ALA A 576 27.34 -2.97 -5.34
C ALA A 576 27.69 -1.51 -5.01
N TYR A 577 28.59 -0.94 -5.81
CA TYR A 577 29.12 0.39 -5.62
C TYR A 577 28.66 1.33 -6.73
N ILE A 578 28.30 2.56 -6.37
CA ILE A 578 28.27 3.65 -7.34
C ILE A 578 29.70 4.20 -7.42
N ILE A 579 30.42 3.82 -8.48
CA ILE A 579 31.84 4.14 -8.69
C ILE A 579 32.05 5.23 -9.74
N TYR A 580 31.09 5.44 -10.65
CA TYR A 580 31.14 6.48 -11.67
C TYR A 580 29.73 6.75 -12.20
N THR A 581 29.37 8.02 -12.35
CA THR A 581 28.17 8.42 -13.09
C THR A 581 28.52 9.55 -14.03
N GLU A 582 28.29 9.32 -15.32
CA GLU A 582 28.29 10.39 -16.31
C GLU A 582 27.15 11.36 -15.95
N HIS A 583 27.47 12.65 -15.79
CA HIS A 583 26.50 13.65 -15.38
C HIS A 583 25.49 13.84 -16.52
N ARG A 584 24.39 13.07 -16.52
CA ARG A 584 23.28 13.27 -17.44
C ARG A 584 22.28 14.21 -16.81
N SER A 585 22.30 15.48 -17.23
CA SER A 585 21.09 16.30 -17.21
C SER A 585 20.19 15.76 -18.32
N THR A 586 19.22 14.94 -17.97
CA THR A 586 18.19 14.54 -18.90
C THR A 586 17.13 15.61 -18.97
N ASP A 587 17.22 16.41 -20.01
CA ASP A 587 16.18 17.31 -20.42
C ASP A 587 15.17 16.51 -21.25
N PHE A 588 14.01 16.23 -20.68
CA PHE A 588 12.93 15.64 -21.44
C PHE A 588 12.02 16.76 -21.94
N PRO A 589 11.92 17.00 -23.26
CA PRO A 589 10.75 17.64 -23.79
C PRO A 589 9.55 16.85 -23.30
N LEU A 590 8.58 17.50 -22.66
CA LEU A 590 7.39 16.79 -22.19
C LEU A 590 6.59 16.16 -23.34
N THR A 591 6.87 16.55 -24.59
CA THR A 591 6.32 15.97 -25.83
C THR A 591 7.06 14.72 -26.33
N SER A 592 8.23 14.37 -25.78
CA SER A 592 9.08 13.28 -26.28
C SER A 592 9.07 12.00 -25.44
N ILE A 593 8.26 11.93 -24.38
CA ILE A 593 8.02 10.67 -23.68
C ILE A 593 6.87 9.96 -24.43
N ARG A 594 7.23 9.32 -25.56
CA ARG A 594 6.34 8.48 -26.38
C ARG A 594 6.57 7.01 -26.09
#